data_AF-A0A351RAI2-F1
#
_entry.id   AF-A0A351RAI2-F1
#
_cell.length_a   1.000
_cell.length_b   1.000
_cell.length_c   1.000
_cell.angle_alpha   90.00
_cell.angle_beta   90.00
_cell.angle_gamma   90.00
#
_symmetry.space_group_name_H-M   'P 1'
#
loop_
_entity.id
_entity.type
_entity.pdbx_description
1 polymer ?
#
loop_
_entity_poly.entity_id
_entity_poly.type
_entity_poly.pdbx_seq_one_letter_code
_entity_poly.pdbx_strand_id
1 'polypeptide(L)'
;MNNPMHSLTITRPDDWHLHLRDGGALKAVLPDTARQFARAIVMPNLRPPVTTTALAIEYRERILNALPVGANFEPLMTLYLTDKTTAEEIERAKASGIVHGVKLYPAGATTNSDSGVTNLGHCVAALEAMEKLGVPLLTHAEVTDSDVDVFDRERVFIERNMIPLLNRFPNLKVVFEHITTQDAADFVLQAPSNVAATITAHHLLMNRNDMFKGGIQPHHYCLPILKREEHRVALVKAATSGNPKFFLGTDSAPHAKHTKEAACGCAGMYTAHTAMELYAEAFEAAGALDKLEGFASFYG
;
A
#
# COMPACT_ATOMS: atom_id res chain seq x y z
N MET A 1 -25.81 30.22 4.91
CA MET A 1 -25.55 29.77 3.53
C MET A 1 -24.05 29.60 3.44
N ASN A 2 -23.55 28.36 3.51
CA ASN A 2 -22.13 28.10 3.28
C ASN A 2 -21.91 28.26 1.77
N ASN A 3 -21.01 29.16 1.38
CA ASN A 3 -20.53 29.21 0.00
C ASN A 3 -19.96 27.81 -0.32
N PRO A 4 -20.36 27.19 -1.46
CA PRO A 4 -19.71 25.97 -1.89
C PRO A 4 -18.20 26.22 -2.03
N MET A 5 -17.40 25.36 -1.40
CA MET A 5 -15.94 25.47 -1.50
C MET A 5 -15.54 25.09 -2.93
N HIS A 6 -15.11 26.07 -3.72
CA HIS A 6 -14.75 25.85 -5.13
C HIS A 6 -13.28 25.45 -5.34
N SER A 7 -12.45 25.59 -4.31
CA SER A 7 -11.02 25.28 -4.35
C SER A 7 -10.52 24.84 -2.98
N LEU A 8 -9.69 23.79 -2.96
CA LEU A 8 -8.96 23.34 -1.78
C LEU A 8 -7.47 23.49 -2.05
N THR A 9 -6.75 24.15 -1.14
CA THR A 9 -5.28 24.22 -1.17
C THR A 9 -4.75 23.41 0.00
N ILE A 10 -3.89 22.45 -0.28
CA ILE A 10 -3.22 21.60 0.71
C ILE A 10 -1.73 21.59 0.44
N THR A 11 -0.98 21.24 1.48
CA THR A 11 0.42 20.82 1.36
C THR A 11 0.52 19.69 0.33
N ARG A 12 1.58 19.70 -0.49
CA ARG A 12 1.74 18.68 -1.52
C ARG A 12 1.84 17.29 -0.87
N PRO A 13 0.96 16.34 -1.25
CA PRO A 13 0.86 15.06 -0.56
C PRO A 13 1.97 14.09 -0.96
N ASP A 14 2.04 12.98 -0.25
CA ASP A 14 2.90 11.83 -0.56
C ASP A 14 2.05 10.56 -0.71
N ASP A 15 2.53 9.61 -1.52
CA ASP A 15 1.86 8.31 -1.70
C ASP A 15 2.63 7.19 -0.99
N TRP A 16 2.11 6.73 0.15
CA TRP A 16 2.79 5.72 0.96
C TRP A 16 2.60 4.29 0.46
N HIS A 17 1.98 4.06 -0.71
CA HIS A 17 1.90 2.75 -1.37
C HIS A 17 1.72 2.82 -2.88
N LEU A 18 2.80 2.63 -3.65
CA LEU A 18 2.75 2.81 -5.11
C LEU A 18 3.44 1.69 -5.92
N HIS A 19 2.81 1.26 -7.01
CA HIS A 19 3.41 0.36 -8.00
C HIS A 19 3.73 1.08 -9.32
N LEU A 20 5.01 1.40 -9.53
CA LEU A 20 5.47 2.04 -10.77
C LEU A 20 5.78 1.06 -11.92
N ARG A 21 5.90 -0.23 -11.63
CA ARG A 21 6.36 -1.25 -12.61
C ARG A 21 7.76 -0.89 -13.16
N ASP A 22 8.10 -1.30 -14.37
CA ASP A 22 9.38 -0.97 -15.00
C ASP A 22 9.22 -0.73 -16.52
N GLY A 23 10.28 -0.26 -17.17
CA GLY A 23 10.36 -0.09 -18.61
C GLY A 23 9.27 0.82 -19.19
N GLY A 24 8.56 0.34 -20.22
CA GLY A 24 7.49 1.13 -20.87
C GLY A 24 6.33 1.47 -19.93
N ALA A 25 5.99 0.58 -19.00
CA ALA A 25 4.92 0.82 -18.04
C ALA A 25 5.29 1.93 -17.06
N LEU A 26 6.53 1.92 -16.54
CA LEU A 26 7.08 2.99 -15.69
C LEU A 26 6.97 4.35 -16.38
N LYS A 27 7.42 4.45 -17.63
CA LYS A 27 7.35 5.71 -18.41
C LYS A 27 5.92 6.20 -18.63
N ALA A 28 4.95 5.30 -18.71
CA ALA A 28 3.56 5.65 -18.91
C ALA A 28 2.88 6.18 -17.64
N VAL A 29 3.22 5.65 -16.47
CA VAL A 29 2.50 5.93 -15.22
C VAL A 29 3.19 6.92 -14.29
N LEU A 30 4.53 7.02 -14.35
CA LEU A 30 5.31 7.90 -13.49
C LEU A 30 4.91 9.39 -13.62
N PRO A 31 4.61 9.95 -14.81
CA PRO A 31 4.20 11.35 -14.92
C PRO A 31 2.94 11.68 -14.12
N ASP A 32 1.98 10.75 -14.06
CA ASP A 32 0.74 10.91 -13.31
C ASP A 32 1.00 11.00 -11.80
N THR A 33 1.81 10.09 -11.25
CA THR A 33 2.25 10.16 -9.86
C THR A 33 3.00 11.45 -9.57
N ALA A 34 4.02 11.77 -10.39
CA ALA A 34 4.89 12.92 -10.15
C ALA A 34 4.14 14.26 -10.24
N ARG A 35 3.00 14.31 -10.94
CA ARG A 35 2.11 15.48 -10.97
C ARG A 35 1.39 15.69 -9.64
N GLN A 36 1.01 14.61 -8.94
CA GLN A 36 0.17 14.68 -7.75
C GLN A 36 0.99 14.68 -6.44
N PHE A 37 2.05 13.88 -6.39
CA PHE A 37 2.76 13.57 -5.14
C PHE A 37 4.18 14.13 -5.13
N ALA A 38 4.68 14.50 -3.96
CA ALA A 38 6.05 14.92 -3.74
C ALA A 38 6.98 13.70 -3.60
N ARG A 39 6.56 12.70 -2.83
CA ARG A 39 7.32 11.46 -2.59
C ARG A 39 6.39 10.26 -2.70
N ALA A 40 6.95 9.07 -2.94
CA ALA A 40 6.17 7.84 -2.81
C ALA A 40 6.98 6.64 -2.35
N ILE A 41 6.37 5.78 -1.54
CA ILE A 41 6.90 4.44 -1.22
C ILE A 41 6.70 3.54 -2.43
N VAL A 42 7.79 3.20 -3.10
CA VAL A 42 7.76 2.38 -4.32
C VAL A 42 7.85 0.91 -3.95
N MET A 43 6.81 0.15 -4.30
CA MET A 43 6.70 -1.27 -3.98
C MET A 43 7.66 -2.15 -4.81
N PRO A 44 8.18 -3.26 -4.25
CA PRO A 44 9.36 -3.95 -4.79
C PRO A 44 9.03 -5.21 -5.62
N ASN A 45 7.74 -5.48 -5.88
CA ASN A 45 7.25 -6.69 -6.57
C ASN A 45 7.39 -6.62 -8.12
N LEU A 46 8.58 -6.23 -8.59
CA LEU A 46 8.98 -6.38 -10.00
C LEU A 46 9.17 -7.87 -10.37
N ARG A 47 9.49 -8.13 -11.64
CA ARG A 47 9.94 -9.45 -12.12
C ARG A 47 11.34 -9.33 -12.72
N PRO A 48 12.40 -9.81 -12.05
CA PRO A 48 12.44 -10.36 -10.69
C PRO A 48 12.16 -9.29 -9.60
N PRO A 49 11.78 -9.69 -8.37
CA PRO A 49 11.53 -8.74 -7.28
C PRO A 49 12.81 -8.05 -6.80
N VAL A 50 12.65 -6.85 -6.22
CA VAL A 50 13.75 -6.05 -5.68
C VAL A 50 14.08 -6.54 -4.27
N THR A 51 14.98 -7.51 -4.17
CA THR A 51 15.28 -8.21 -2.89
C THR A 51 16.56 -7.73 -2.20
N THR A 52 17.34 -6.86 -2.84
CA THR A 52 18.60 -6.34 -2.30
C THR A 52 18.70 -4.84 -2.49
N THR A 53 19.53 -4.21 -1.65
CA THR A 53 19.84 -2.78 -1.66
C THR A 53 20.42 -2.36 -3.01
N ALA A 54 21.26 -3.20 -3.62
CA ALA A 54 21.80 -2.94 -4.96
C ALA A 54 20.70 -2.84 -6.02
N LEU A 55 19.76 -3.81 -6.02
CA LEU A 55 18.61 -3.78 -6.95
C LEU A 55 17.71 -2.55 -6.69
N ALA A 56 17.56 -2.14 -5.44
CA ALA A 56 16.78 -0.95 -5.09
C ALA A 56 17.42 0.34 -5.62
N ILE A 57 18.75 0.45 -5.54
CA ILE A 57 19.52 1.58 -6.11
C ILE A 57 19.35 1.62 -7.63
N GLU A 58 19.56 0.50 -8.32
CA GLU A 58 19.40 0.42 -9.78
C GLU A 58 17.98 0.76 -10.21
N TYR A 59 16.97 0.29 -9.48
CA TYR A 59 15.57 0.61 -9.79
C TYR A 59 15.26 2.08 -9.55
N ARG A 60 15.78 2.67 -8.47
CA ARG A 60 15.67 4.11 -8.21
C ARG A 60 16.25 4.93 -9.35
N GLU A 61 17.43 4.57 -9.85
CA GLU A 61 18.04 5.25 -10.99
C GLU A 61 17.17 5.18 -12.24
N ARG A 62 16.55 4.02 -12.53
CA ARG A 62 15.60 3.89 -13.65
C ARG A 62 14.38 4.80 -13.49
N ILE A 63 13.84 4.92 -12.28
CA ILE A 63 12.72 5.82 -11.98
C ILE A 63 13.14 7.28 -12.20
N LEU A 64 14.27 7.70 -11.62
CA LEU A 64 14.76 9.07 -11.75
C LEU A 64 15.07 9.44 -13.21
N ASN A 65 15.65 8.52 -13.98
CA ASN A 65 15.91 8.71 -15.41
C ASN A 65 14.65 8.76 -16.27
N ALA A 66 13.53 8.23 -15.77
CA ALA A 66 12.23 8.28 -16.45
C ALA A 66 11.39 9.50 -16.06
N LEU A 67 11.83 10.31 -15.08
CA LEU A 67 11.07 11.48 -14.64
C LEU A 67 10.94 12.52 -15.77
N PRO A 68 9.75 13.14 -15.92
CA PRO A 68 9.59 14.29 -16.80
C PRO A 68 10.54 15.42 -16.40
N VAL A 69 11.04 16.16 -17.40
CA VAL A 69 11.90 17.33 -17.15
C VAL A 69 11.17 18.33 -16.26
N GLY A 70 11.82 18.74 -15.16
CA GLY A 70 11.26 19.68 -14.19
C GLY A 70 10.30 19.08 -13.17
N ALA A 71 10.00 17.78 -13.24
CA ALA A 71 9.25 17.10 -12.18
C ALA A 71 10.09 17.02 -10.90
N ASN A 72 9.49 17.42 -9.78
CA ASN A 72 10.08 17.23 -8.46
C ASN A 72 9.34 16.08 -7.77
N PHE A 73 9.95 14.90 -7.75
CA PHE A 73 9.42 13.66 -7.19
C PHE A 73 10.54 12.80 -6.59
N GLU A 74 10.33 12.30 -5.38
CA GLU A 74 11.27 11.43 -4.68
C GLU A 74 10.72 10.00 -4.53
N PRO A 75 11.30 9.00 -5.22
CA PRO A 75 11.00 7.60 -4.98
C PRO A 75 11.70 7.11 -3.71
N LEU A 76 10.90 6.69 -2.73
CA LEU A 76 11.33 6.08 -1.48
C LEU A 76 11.30 4.55 -1.66
N MET A 77 12.48 3.93 -1.75
CA MET A 77 12.56 2.53 -2.20
C MET A 77 12.22 1.55 -1.09
N THR A 78 11.79 0.35 -1.47
CA THR A 78 11.55 -0.75 -0.53
C THR A 78 12.27 -2.01 -0.98
N LEU A 79 12.47 -2.95 -0.06
CA LEU A 79 12.90 -4.31 -0.37
C LEU A 79 11.73 -5.29 -0.27
N TYR A 80 11.73 -6.28 -1.14
CA TYR A 80 10.83 -7.41 -1.08
C TYR A 80 11.34 -8.40 -0.01
N LEU A 81 10.54 -8.67 1.03
CA LEU A 81 10.90 -9.64 2.06
C LEU A 81 10.83 -11.06 1.50
N THR A 82 11.85 -11.86 1.76
CA THR A 82 11.89 -13.28 1.38
C THR A 82 12.38 -14.12 2.56
N ASP A 83 12.19 -15.44 2.48
CA ASP A 83 12.76 -16.42 3.41
C ASP A 83 14.30 -16.36 3.50
N LYS A 84 14.96 -15.69 2.53
CA LYS A 84 16.42 -15.57 2.43
C LYS A 84 16.93 -14.16 2.78
N THR A 85 16.05 -13.23 3.12
CA THR A 85 16.46 -11.88 3.51
C THR A 85 17.25 -11.98 4.82
N THR A 86 18.49 -11.50 4.80
CA THR A 86 19.40 -11.59 5.95
C THR A 86 19.40 -10.30 6.76
N ALA A 87 19.84 -10.37 8.03
CA ALA A 87 20.01 -9.20 8.88
C ALA A 87 21.00 -8.18 8.27
N GLU A 88 22.08 -8.67 7.64
CA GLU A 88 23.10 -7.81 7.02
C GLU A 88 22.53 -7.07 5.81
N GLU A 89 21.55 -7.64 5.10
CA GLU A 89 20.87 -6.92 4.03
C GLU A 89 20.01 -5.78 4.58
N ILE A 90 19.35 -5.97 5.73
CA ILE A 90 18.61 -4.89 6.41
C ILE A 90 19.56 -3.77 6.89
N GLU A 91 20.73 -4.13 7.42
CA GLU A 91 21.77 -3.18 7.81
C GLU A 91 22.27 -2.37 6.61
N ARG A 92 22.57 -3.03 5.48
CA ARG A 92 22.93 -2.35 4.23
C ARG A 92 21.82 -1.43 3.73
N ALA A 93 20.58 -1.90 3.76
CA ALA A 93 19.43 -1.14 3.33
C ALA A 93 19.27 0.14 4.15
N LYS A 94 19.36 0.05 5.49
CA LYS A 94 19.30 1.20 6.38
C LYS A 94 20.46 2.18 6.14
N ALA A 95 21.68 1.65 5.98
CA ALA A 95 22.88 2.46 5.76
C ALA A 95 22.87 3.19 4.41
N SER A 96 22.15 2.69 3.40
CA SER A 96 22.04 3.33 2.09
C SER A 96 21.33 4.68 2.10
N GLY A 97 20.44 4.91 3.08
CA GLY A 97 19.55 6.08 3.11
C GLY A 97 18.48 6.12 2.01
N ILE A 98 18.39 5.09 1.16
CA ILE A 98 17.47 5.02 0.01
C ILE A 98 16.30 4.06 0.27
N VAL A 99 16.51 3.02 1.09
CA VAL A 99 15.46 2.06 1.45
C VAL A 99 14.73 2.57 2.69
N HIS A 100 13.41 2.77 2.54
CA HIS A 100 12.53 3.30 3.59
C HIS A 100 11.63 2.24 4.22
N GLY A 101 11.61 1.01 3.72
CA GLY A 101 10.85 -0.08 4.30
C GLY A 101 11.11 -1.43 3.62
N VAL A 102 10.58 -2.48 4.23
CA VAL A 102 10.63 -3.83 3.67
C VAL A 102 9.20 -4.35 3.57
N LYS A 103 8.79 -4.77 2.37
CA LYS A 103 7.44 -5.20 2.07
C LYS A 103 7.30 -6.71 2.19
N LEU A 104 6.46 -7.15 3.11
CA LEU A 104 5.97 -8.51 3.25
C LEU A 104 4.82 -8.75 2.27
N TYR A 105 4.99 -9.75 1.42
CA TYR A 105 3.91 -10.42 0.70
C TYR A 105 3.89 -11.90 1.12
N PRO A 106 2.78 -12.41 1.65
CA PRO A 106 2.60 -13.85 1.77
C PRO A 106 2.66 -14.50 0.38
N ALA A 107 3.32 -15.65 0.28
CA ALA A 107 3.53 -16.33 -0.99
C ALA A 107 2.19 -16.58 -1.71
N GLY A 108 2.07 -16.10 -2.94
CA GLY A 108 0.86 -16.22 -3.77
C GLY A 108 -0.31 -15.29 -3.41
N ALA A 109 -0.16 -14.37 -2.45
CA ALA A 109 -1.23 -13.47 -2.04
C ALA A 109 -1.69 -12.47 -3.10
N THR A 110 -0.82 -12.04 -4.02
CA THR A 110 -1.14 -11.00 -5.00
C THR A 110 -0.20 -11.04 -6.21
N THR A 111 -0.33 -10.07 -7.13
CA THR A 111 0.49 -9.94 -8.32
C THR A 111 2.00 -9.98 -7.98
N ASN A 112 2.71 -10.93 -8.57
CA ASN A 112 4.16 -11.16 -8.44
C ASN A 112 4.62 -11.54 -7.03
N SER A 113 3.76 -12.17 -6.23
CA SER A 113 4.14 -12.61 -4.88
C SER A 113 4.59 -14.08 -4.77
N ASP A 114 4.91 -14.74 -5.89
CA ASP A 114 5.34 -16.14 -5.89
C ASP A 114 6.67 -16.38 -5.16
N SER A 115 7.51 -15.34 -5.07
CA SER A 115 8.77 -15.35 -4.29
C SER A 115 8.58 -14.85 -2.84
N GLY A 116 7.34 -14.76 -2.39
CA GLY A 116 6.91 -14.27 -1.07
C GLY A 116 7.42 -15.11 0.09
N VAL A 117 7.15 -14.62 1.29
CA VAL A 117 7.47 -15.33 2.53
C VAL A 117 6.55 -16.53 2.66
N THR A 118 7.13 -17.71 2.88
CA THR A 118 6.36 -18.95 3.13
C THR A 118 6.03 -19.11 4.61
N ASN A 119 6.93 -18.66 5.48
CA ASN A 119 6.77 -18.70 6.93
C ASN A 119 7.56 -17.54 7.56
N LEU A 120 6.90 -16.70 8.34
CA LEU A 120 7.56 -15.58 9.05
C LEU A 120 8.68 -16.04 10.00
N GLY A 121 8.65 -17.30 10.44
CA GLY A 121 9.73 -17.92 11.20
C GLY A 121 11.06 -17.99 10.45
N HIS A 122 11.07 -17.95 9.12
CA HIS A 122 12.30 -17.88 8.32
C HIS A 122 12.88 -16.46 8.26
N CYS A 123 12.07 -15.44 8.54
CA CYS A 123 12.48 -14.04 8.46
C CYS A 123 12.95 -13.46 9.81
N VAL A 124 13.08 -14.28 10.85
CA VAL A 124 13.35 -13.82 12.23
C VAL A 124 14.56 -12.89 12.31
N ALA A 125 15.70 -13.28 11.75
CA ALA A 125 16.91 -12.47 11.81
C ALA A 125 16.75 -11.11 11.10
N ALA A 126 16.04 -11.07 9.96
CA ALA A 126 15.73 -9.83 9.27
C ALA A 126 14.78 -8.95 10.10
N LEU A 127 13.73 -9.53 10.69
CA LEU A 127 12.76 -8.82 11.52
C LEU A 127 13.39 -8.24 12.79
N GLU A 128 14.30 -8.97 13.44
CA GLU A 128 15.08 -8.48 14.59
C GLU A 128 15.96 -7.28 14.19
N ALA A 129 16.64 -7.35 13.04
CA ALA A 129 17.42 -6.24 12.52
C ALA A 129 16.54 -5.02 12.18
N MET A 130 15.37 -5.26 11.58
CA MET A 130 14.40 -4.21 11.25
C MET A 130 13.89 -3.50 12.51
N GLU A 131 13.51 -4.25 13.54
CA GLU A 131 13.09 -3.71 14.83
C GLU A 131 14.21 -2.87 15.47
N LYS A 132 15.43 -3.42 15.55
CA LYS A 132 16.60 -2.74 16.14
C LYS A 132 16.96 -1.44 15.41
N LEU A 133 16.86 -1.42 14.08
CA LEU A 133 17.24 -0.28 13.24
C LEU A 133 16.08 0.67 12.93
N GLY A 134 14.87 0.34 13.38
CA GLY A 134 13.65 1.09 13.10
C GLY A 134 13.28 1.14 11.62
N VAL A 135 13.59 0.09 10.85
CA VAL A 135 13.15 -0.07 9.45
C VAL A 135 11.72 -0.63 9.47
N PRO A 136 10.73 0.06 8.88
CA PRO A 136 9.35 -0.40 8.96
C PRO A 136 9.10 -1.64 8.09
N LEU A 137 8.27 -2.53 8.62
CA LEU A 137 7.68 -3.62 7.88
C LEU A 137 6.36 -3.15 7.27
N LEU A 138 6.27 -3.19 5.95
CA LEU A 138 5.06 -2.89 5.20
C LEU A 138 4.37 -4.23 4.91
N THR A 139 3.10 -4.41 5.24
CA THR A 139 2.48 -5.74 5.17
C THR A 139 1.27 -5.77 4.26
N HIS A 140 1.34 -6.56 3.19
CA HIS A 140 0.14 -7.04 2.50
C HIS A 140 -0.43 -8.20 3.31
N ALA A 141 -1.60 -7.99 3.91
CA ALA A 141 -2.04 -8.77 5.04
C ALA A 141 -3.18 -9.72 4.73
N GLU A 142 -2.96 -10.66 3.82
CA GLU A 142 -3.91 -11.73 3.52
C GLU A 142 -3.23 -13.08 3.68
N VAL A 143 -3.88 -14.02 4.37
CA VAL A 143 -3.48 -15.43 4.27
C VAL A 143 -3.85 -15.97 2.89
N THR A 144 -3.15 -17.01 2.43
CA THR A 144 -3.34 -17.57 1.08
C THR A 144 -3.84 -19.00 1.08
N ASP A 145 -4.13 -19.55 2.25
CA ASP A 145 -4.67 -20.89 2.42
C ASP A 145 -5.94 -21.08 1.58
N SER A 146 -6.04 -22.22 0.90
CA SER A 146 -7.13 -22.50 -0.03
C SER A 146 -8.49 -22.74 0.66
N ASP A 147 -8.47 -23.06 1.95
CA ASP A 147 -9.66 -23.29 2.78
C ASP A 147 -10.19 -21.99 3.41
N VAL A 148 -9.48 -20.86 3.27
CA VAL A 148 -9.92 -19.55 3.75
C VAL A 148 -10.55 -18.75 2.60
N ASP A 149 -11.82 -18.38 2.79
CA ASP A 149 -12.56 -17.54 1.84
C ASP A 149 -11.86 -16.21 1.61
N VAL A 150 -11.82 -15.75 0.35
CA VAL A 150 -11.09 -14.53 -0.05
C VAL A 150 -11.56 -13.28 0.71
N PHE A 151 -12.81 -13.23 1.16
CA PHE A 151 -13.33 -12.11 1.94
C PHE A 151 -12.87 -12.13 3.40
N ASP A 152 -12.40 -13.28 3.93
CA ASP A 152 -11.97 -13.47 5.31
C ASP A 152 -10.45 -13.43 5.50
N ARG A 153 -9.67 -13.47 4.42
CA ARG A 153 -8.19 -13.60 4.46
C ARG A 153 -7.50 -12.52 5.29
N GLU A 154 -7.99 -11.28 5.24
CA GLU A 154 -7.41 -10.15 5.99
C GLU A 154 -7.60 -10.33 7.51
N ARG A 155 -8.83 -10.65 7.94
CA ARG A 155 -9.14 -10.92 9.36
C ARG A 155 -8.33 -12.10 9.88
N VAL A 156 -8.26 -13.19 9.11
CA VAL A 156 -7.49 -14.38 9.49
C VAL A 156 -5.99 -14.07 9.57
N PHE A 157 -5.46 -13.18 8.72
CA PHE A 157 -4.07 -12.74 8.82
C PHE A 157 -3.79 -12.00 10.13
N ILE A 158 -4.71 -11.14 10.57
CA ILE A 158 -4.59 -10.42 11.86
C ILE A 158 -4.40 -11.43 12.99
N GLU A 159 -5.31 -12.41 13.08
CA GLU A 159 -5.33 -13.44 14.13
C GLU A 159 -4.09 -14.35 14.10
N ARG A 160 -3.76 -14.89 12.92
CA ARG A 160 -2.74 -15.95 12.79
C ARG A 160 -1.32 -15.43 12.64
N ASN A 161 -1.13 -14.19 12.15
CA ASN A 161 0.18 -13.66 11.80
C ASN A 161 0.48 -12.35 12.50
N MET A 162 -0.39 -11.34 12.37
CA MET A 162 -0.07 -9.98 12.85
C MET A 162 0.05 -9.92 14.37
N ILE A 163 -0.91 -10.49 15.11
CA ILE A 163 -0.88 -10.51 16.58
C ILE A 163 0.37 -11.26 17.09
N PRO A 164 0.67 -12.50 16.62
CA PRO A 164 1.92 -13.18 17.00
C PRO A 164 3.20 -12.40 16.65
N LEU A 165 3.22 -11.74 15.49
CA LEU A 165 4.36 -10.94 15.05
C LEU A 165 4.64 -9.79 16.04
N LEU A 166 3.61 -9.02 16.38
CA LEU A 166 3.74 -7.87 17.29
C LEU A 166 4.03 -8.30 18.74
N ASN A 167 3.55 -9.48 19.17
CA ASN A 167 3.93 -10.04 20.46
C ASN A 167 5.41 -10.41 20.52
N ARG A 168 5.97 -10.87 19.39
CA ARG A 168 7.39 -11.26 19.30
C ARG A 168 8.32 -10.06 19.11
N PHE A 169 7.90 -9.07 18.34
CA PHE A 169 8.67 -7.86 18.02
C PHE A 169 7.88 -6.60 18.42
N PRO A 170 7.74 -6.33 19.72
CA PRO A 170 6.85 -5.28 20.23
C PRO A 170 7.23 -3.86 19.80
N ASN A 171 8.49 -3.63 19.38
CA ASN A 171 8.97 -2.33 18.93
C ASN A 171 9.08 -2.24 17.39
N LEU A 172 8.80 -3.32 16.65
CA LEU A 172 8.83 -3.31 15.19
C LEU A 172 7.78 -2.31 14.68
N LYS A 173 8.19 -1.39 13.81
CA LYS A 173 7.26 -0.50 13.13
C LYS A 173 6.55 -1.27 12.02
N VAL A 174 5.22 -1.24 12.02
CA VAL A 174 4.40 -1.95 11.03
C VAL A 174 3.41 -1.00 10.37
N VAL A 175 3.35 -1.05 9.05
CA VAL A 175 2.28 -0.43 8.27
C VAL A 175 1.40 -1.54 7.71
N PHE A 176 0.15 -1.57 8.17
CA PHE A 176 -0.89 -2.43 7.64
C PHE A 176 -1.37 -1.83 6.32
N GLU A 177 -0.85 -2.35 5.22
CA GLU A 177 -1.09 -1.75 3.92
C GLU A 177 -2.55 -1.93 3.49
N HIS A 178 -3.07 -0.95 2.75
CA HIS A 178 -4.33 -0.99 1.99
C HIS A 178 -5.44 -1.78 2.70
N ILE A 179 -5.73 -1.42 3.97
CA ILE A 179 -6.70 -2.15 4.78
C ILE A 179 -8.09 -2.13 4.14
N THR A 180 -8.82 -3.25 4.23
CA THR A 180 -10.10 -3.40 3.53
C THR A 180 -11.28 -3.77 4.42
N THR A 181 -11.02 -4.11 5.68
CA THR A 181 -12.01 -4.57 6.65
C THR A 181 -12.18 -3.63 7.82
N GLN A 182 -13.34 -3.75 8.48
CA GLN A 182 -13.58 -3.11 9.78
C GLN A 182 -12.64 -3.72 10.83
N ASP A 183 -12.42 -5.03 10.78
CA ASP A 183 -11.51 -5.75 11.68
C ASP A 183 -10.11 -5.14 11.67
N ALA A 184 -9.58 -4.83 10.48
CA ALA A 184 -8.30 -4.15 10.31
C ALA A 184 -8.28 -2.72 10.87
N ALA A 185 -9.32 -1.94 10.60
CA ALA A 185 -9.42 -0.58 11.13
C ALA A 185 -9.47 -0.58 12.67
N ASP A 186 -10.30 -1.45 13.25
CA ASP A 186 -10.46 -1.59 14.70
C ASP A 186 -9.17 -2.11 15.36
N PHE A 187 -8.47 -3.05 14.71
CA PHE A 187 -7.17 -3.55 15.15
C PHE A 187 -6.11 -2.44 15.20
N VAL A 188 -5.93 -1.67 14.12
CA VAL A 188 -4.94 -0.57 14.06
C VAL A 188 -5.25 0.51 15.11
N LEU A 189 -6.54 0.80 15.32
CA LEU A 189 -6.97 1.75 16.33
C LEU A 189 -6.50 1.35 17.75
N GLN A 190 -6.63 0.07 18.07
CA GLN A 190 -6.28 -0.51 19.37
C GLN A 190 -4.79 -0.86 19.53
N ALA A 191 -4.05 -1.00 18.43
CA ALA A 191 -2.63 -1.34 18.45
C ALA A 191 -1.76 -0.23 19.07
N PRO A 192 -0.49 -0.48 19.43
CA PRO A 192 0.39 0.57 19.93
C PRO A 192 0.78 1.59 18.83
N SER A 193 1.52 2.64 19.18
CA SER A 193 1.85 3.75 18.27
C SER A 193 2.81 3.40 17.13
N ASN A 194 3.46 2.23 17.18
CA ASN A 194 4.31 1.69 16.11
C ASN A 194 3.53 0.94 15.03
N VAL A 195 2.19 0.89 15.11
CA VAL A 195 1.32 0.29 14.10
C VAL A 195 0.45 1.35 13.46
N ALA A 196 0.53 1.43 12.13
CA ALA A 196 -0.26 2.33 11.30
C ALA A 196 -0.89 1.58 10.13
N ALA A 197 -1.67 2.26 9.29
CA ALA A 197 -2.25 1.68 8.09
C ALA A 197 -2.39 2.69 6.95
N THR A 198 -2.24 2.20 5.73
CA THR A 198 -2.63 2.94 4.53
C THR A 198 -4.04 2.57 4.11
N ILE A 199 -4.78 3.53 3.54
CA ILE A 199 -6.11 3.31 3.00
C ILE A 199 -6.15 3.86 1.56
N THR A 200 -6.57 3.00 0.63
CA THR A 200 -6.66 3.36 -0.81
C THR A 200 -7.94 4.15 -1.10
N ALA A 201 -7.92 4.99 -2.14
CA ALA A 201 -9.12 5.70 -2.58
C ALA A 201 -10.24 4.75 -3.05
N HIS A 202 -9.89 3.65 -3.74
CA HIS A 202 -10.88 2.72 -4.27
C HIS A 202 -11.61 1.94 -3.16
N HIS A 203 -10.94 1.61 -2.05
CA HIS A 203 -11.58 1.02 -0.87
C HIS A 203 -12.42 2.01 -0.04
N LEU A 204 -12.25 3.32 -0.23
CA LEU A 204 -13.13 4.34 0.36
C LEU A 204 -14.40 4.55 -0.48
N LEU A 205 -14.25 4.53 -1.81
CA LEU A 205 -15.32 4.86 -2.75
C LEU A 205 -16.23 3.68 -3.10
N MET A 206 -15.71 2.45 -3.05
CA MET A 206 -16.43 1.27 -3.55
C MET A 206 -16.54 0.16 -2.51
N ASN A 207 -17.55 -0.67 -2.69
CA ASN A 207 -17.68 -1.96 -2.02
C ASN A 207 -17.80 -3.07 -3.07
N ARG A 208 -17.87 -4.34 -2.63
CA ARG A 208 -17.86 -5.49 -3.54
C ARG A 208 -18.98 -5.48 -4.59
N ASN A 209 -20.11 -4.81 -4.33
CA ASN A 209 -21.18 -4.72 -5.32
C ASN A 209 -20.72 -3.98 -6.59
N ASP A 210 -19.79 -3.04 -6.49
CA ASP A 210 -19.24 -2.32 -7.64
C ASP A 210 -18.44 -3.25 -8.57
N MET A 211 -17.91 -4.35 -8.06
CA MET A 211 -17.25 -5.39 -8.86
C MET A 211 -18.25 -6.26 -9.64
N PHE A 212 -19.53 -6.27 -9.25
CA PHE A 212 -20.59 -7.10 -9.83
C PHE A 212 -21.70 -6.30 -10.54
N LYS A 213 -21.63 -4.96 -10.52
CA LYS A 213 -22.66 -4.09 -11.05
C LYS A 213 -22.78 -4.24 -12.57
N GLY A 214 -23.92 -4.78 -13.02
CA GLY A 214 -24.17 -5.03 -14.45
C GLY A 214 -23.31 -6.14 -15.06
N GLY A 215 -22.65 -6.96 -14.24
CA GLY A 215 -21.70 -7.99 -14.66
C GLY A 215 -20.38 -7.89 -13.90
N ILE A 216 -19.45 -8.81 -14.19
CA ILE A 216 -18.10 -8.76 -13.62
C ILE A 216 -17.37 -7.53 -14.19
N GLN A 217 -16.95 -6.64 -13.29
CA GLN A 217 -16.15 -5.45 -13.59
C GLN A 217 -14.68 -5.74 -13.25
N PRO A 218 -13.87 -6.29 -14.18
CA PRO A 218 -12.50 -6.72 -13.87
C PRO A 218 -11.58 -5.57 -13.45
N HIS A 219 -11.88 -4.34 -13.89
CA HIS A 219 -11.12 -3.14 -13.51
C HIS A 219 -11.25 -2.79 -12.02
N HIS A 220 -12.29 -3.27 -11.34
CA HIS A 220 -12.46 -3.11 -9.88
C HIS A 220 -11.86 -4.27 -9.07
N TYR A 221 -11.38 -5.32 -9.73
CA TYR A 221 -10.71 -6.42 -9.05
C TYR A 221 -9.28 -6.02 -8.63
N CYS A 222 -9.06 -5.99 -7.31
CA CYS A 222 -7.78 -5.76 -6.64
C CYS A 222 -7.64 -6.68 -5.43
N LEU A 223 -6.47 -6.66 -4.79
CA LEU A 223 -6.18 -7.44 -3.59
C LEU A 223 -5.55 -6.51 -2.53
N PRO A 224 -6.07 -6.50 -1.29
CA PRO A 224 -7.19 -7.29 -0.81
C PRO A 224 -8.50 -6.94 -1.51
N ILE A 225 -9.41 -7.90 -1.65
CA ILE A 225 -10.61 -7.71 -2.48
C ILE A 225 -11.57 -6.68 -1.84
N LEU A 226 -12.29 -5.91 -2.65
CA LEU A 226 -13.41 -5.08 -2.17
C LEU A 226 -14.34 -5.92 -1.28
N LYS A 227 -14.71 -5.38 -0.11
CA LYS A 227 -15.50 -6.08 0.91
C LYS A 227 -16.96 -5.58 0.95
N ARG A 228 -17.76 -6.07 1.91
CA ARG A 228 -19.14 -5.57 2.15
C ARG A 228 -19.15 -4.09 2.55
N GLU A 229 -20.29 -3.43 2.39
CA GLU A 229 -20.46 -2.00 2.67
C GLU A 229 -20.09 -1.59 4.10
N GLU A 230 -20.36 -2.44 5.09
CA GLU A 230 -19.99 -2.19 6.49
C GLU A 230 -18.49 -1.93 6.66
N HIS A 231 -17.66 -2.64 5.89
CA HIS A 231 -16.22 -2.46 5.90
C HIS A 231 -15.82 -1.14 5.22
N ARG A 232 -16.39 -0.82 4.05
CA ARG A 232 -16.15 0.48 3.37
C ARG A 232 -16.47 1.65 4.30
N VAL A 233 -17.61 1.60 4.99
CA VAL A 233 -18.01 2.64 5.97
C VAL A 233 -17.01 2.74 7.12
N ALA A 234 -16.51 1.62 7.64
CA ALA A 234 -15.47 1.63 8.67
C ALA A 234 -14.16 2.26 8.19
N LEU A 235 -13.75 2.00 6.94
CA LEU A 235 -12.57 2.60 6.33
C LEU A 235 -12.73 4.11 6.15
N VAL A 236 -13.90 4.58 5.68
CA VAL A 236 -14.20 6.02 5.59
C VAL A 236 -14.07 6.66 6.96
N LYS A 237 -14.70 6.07 7.99
CA LYS A 237 -14.60 6.56 9.36
C LYS A 237 -13.14 6.63 9.85
N ALA A 238 -12.32 5.63 9.53
CA ALA A 238 -10.91 5.60 9.91
C ALA A 238 -10.11 6.72 9.20
N ALA A 239 -10.22 6.82 7.87
CA ALA A 239 -9.53 7.82 7.06
C ALA A 239 -9.91 9.26 7.45
N THR A 240 -11.17 9.51 7.77
CA THR A 240 -11.67 10.85 8.14
C THR A 240 -11.65 11.12 9.64
N SER A 241 -11.04 10.27 10.46
CA SER A 241 -11.02 10.41 11.92
C SER A 241 -10.07 11.51 12.42
N GLY A 242 -9.09 11.91 11.62
CA GLY A 242 -7.96 12.73 12.05
C GLY A 242 -6.94 11.99 12.91
N ASN A 243 -7.03 10.66 13.04
CA ASN A 243 -6.05 9.85 13.75
C ASN A 243 -4.79 9.66 12.87
N PRO A 244 -3.58 10.01 13.36
CA PRO A 244 -2.34 9.94 12.58
C PRO A 244 -1.87 8.53 12.22
N LYS A 245 -2.56 7.48 12.70
CA LYS A 245 -2.28 6.10 12.30
C LYS A 245 -2.82 5.74 10.91
N PHE A 246 -3.72 6.52 10.34
CA PHE A 246 -4.26 6.25 9.00
C PHE A 246 -3.83 7.32 8.03
N PHE A 247 -3.23 6.92 6.93
CA PHE A 247 -2.72 7.84 5.92
C PHE A 247 -2.84 7.29 4.50
N LEU A 248 -2.58 8.16 3.55
CA LEU A 248 -2.77 7.90 2.12
C LEU A 248 -1.79 6.83 1.61
N GLY A 249 -2.32 5.76 1.02
CA GLY A 249 -1.53 4.88 0.15
C GLY A 249 -2.42 4.43 -0.99
N THR A 250 -2.08 4.79 -2.22
CA THR A 250 -3.02 4.64 -3.33
C THR A 250 -3.23 3.19 -3.71
N ASP A 251 -2.20 2.36 -3.51
CA ASP A 251 -2.03 1.06 -4.17
C ASP A 251 -2.34 1.16 -5.67
N SER A 252 -1.92 2.26 -6.30
CA SER A 252 -2.09 2.43 -7.74
C SER A 252 -1.24 1.36 -8.43
N ALA A 253 -1.95 0.37 -8.97
CA ALA A 253 -1.42 -0.89 -9.49
C ALA A 253 -1.78 -1.04 -10.97
N PRO A 254 -1.03 -0.38 -11.88
CA PRO A 254 -1.35 -0.38 -13.29
C PRO A 254 -1.17 -1.76 -13.92
N HIS A 255 -2.08 -2.08 -14.82
CA HIS A 255 -2.10 -3.28 -15.66
C HIS A 255 -2.58 -2.90 -17.07
N ALA A 256 -2.05 -3.55 -18.09
CA ALA A 256 -2.54 -3.34 -19.45
C ALA A 256 -3.99 -3.84 -19.56
N LYS A 257 -4.81 -3.17 -20.37
CA LYS A 257 -6.23 -3.51 -20.54
C LYS A 257 -6.45 -5.01 -20.83
N HIS A 258 -5.66 -5.58 -21.73
CA HIS A 258 -5.76 -6.99 -22.12
C HIS A 258 -5.39 -7.98 -21.00
N THR A 259 -4.69 -7.56 -19.95
CA THR A 259 -4.40 -8.41 -18.78
C THR A 259 -5.46 -8.29 -17.70
N LYS A 260 -6.29 -7.23 -17.72
CA LYS A 260 -7.48 -7.09 -16.87
C LYS A 260 -8.68 -7.81 -17.50
N GLU A 261 -8.89 -7.60 -18.80
CA GLU A 261 -9.96 -8.18 -19.60
C GLU A 261 -9.56 -9.54 -20.18
N ALA A 262 -9.20 -10.47 -19.31
CA ALA A 262 -8.73 -11.81 -19.64
C ALA A 262 -9.54 -12.89 -18.92
N ALA A 263 -9.38 -14.15 -19.33
CA ALA A 263 -9.95 -15.30 -18.62
C ALA A 263 -9.48 -15.39 -17.16
N CYS A 264 -8.27 -14.87 -16.87
CA CYS A 264 -7.74 -14.67 -15.53
C CYS A 264 -7.21 -13.23 -15.44
N GLY A 265 -8.08 -12.30 -15.03
CA GLY A 265 -7.74 -10.87 -14.94
C GLY A 265 -6.80 -10.58 -13.76
N CYS A 266 -5.78 -9.75 -13.98
CA CYS A 266 -4.86 -9.35 -12.91
C CYS A 266 -5.55 -8.48 -11.84
N ALA A 267 -5.13 -8.63 -10.59
CA ALA A 267 -5.56 -7.77 -9.48
C ALA A 267 -4.79 -6.44 -9.47
N GLY A 268 -5.52 -5.33 -9.38
CA GLY A 268 -4.94 -3.98 -9.25
C GLY A 268 -5.80 -2.90 -9.91
N MET A 269 -5.82 -1.71 -9.32
CA MET A 269 -6.53 -0.54 -9.84
C MET A 269 -5.54 0.58 -10.13
N TYR A 270 -5.63 1.21 -11.31
CA TYR A 270 -4.79 2.36 -11.65
C TYR A 270 -5.48 3.65 -11.21
N THR A 271 -5.05 4.23 -10.09
CA THR A 271 -5.66 5.42 -9.48
C THR A 271 -4.76 6.65 -9.50
N ALA A 272 -3.44 6.50 -9.71
CA ALA A 272 -2.46 7.59 -9.67
C ALA A 272 -2.77 8.76 -10.63
N HIS A 273 -3.49 8.50 -11.73
CA HIS A 273 -3.89 9.54 -12.68
C HIS A 273 -4.72 10.67 -12.04
N THR A 274 -5.58 10.34 -11.07
CA THR A 274 -6.50 11.28 -10.39
C THR A 274 -6.68 10.93 -8.91
N ALA A 275 -5.60 10.51 -8.23
CA ALA A 275 -5.70 9.99 -6.87
C ALA A 275 -6.23 11.04 -5.87
N MET A 276 -5.71 12.27 -5.92
CA MET A 276 -6.14 13.33 -5.00
C MET A 276 -7.59 13.77 -5.22
N GLU A 277 -8.06 13.77 -6.46
CA GLU A 277 -9.46 14.03 -6.79
C GLU A 277 -10.36 12.92 -6.23
N LEU A 278 -9.95 11.66 -6.31
CA LEU A 278 -10.68 10.52 -5.74
C LEU A 278 -10.74 10.57 -4.20
N TYR A 279 -9.63 10.92 -3.52
CA TYR A 279 -9.65 11.11 -2.07
C TYR A 279 -10.49 12.31 -1.65
N ALA A 280 -10.44 13.42 -2.40
CA ALA A 280 -11.28 14.58 -2.14
C ALA A 280 -12.77 14.23 -2.24
N GLU A 281 -13.18 13.46 -3.25
CA GLU A 281 -14.56 12.95 -3.40
C GLU A 281 -14.98 12.12 -2.17
N ALA A 282 -14.14 11.19 -1.72
CA ALA A 282 -14.42 10.36 -0.55
C ALA A 282 -14.56 11.19 0.75
N PHE A 283 -13.68 12.16 0.97
CA PHE A 283 -13.68 13.02 2.16
C PHE A 283 -14.83 14.05 2.11
N GLU A 284 -15.18 14.57 0.94
CA GLU A 284 -16.33 15.46 0.77
C GLU A 284 -17.64 14.74 1.02
N ALA A 285 -17.82 13.53 0.48
CA ALA A 285 -19.00 12.71 0.74
C ALA A 285 -19.21 12.40 2.23
N ALA A 286 -18.11 12.35 3.00
CA ALA A 286 -18.14 12.18 4.46
C ALA A 286 -18.27 13.49 5.24
N GLY A 287 -18.31 14.65 4.57
CA GLY A 287 -18.36 15.97 5.21
C GLY A 287 -17.08 16.34 5.97
N ALA A 288 -15.92 15.80 5.56
CA ALA A 288 -14.66 15.84 6.31
C ALA A 288 -13.46 16.33 5.47
N LEU A 289 -13.68 17.19 4.47
CA LEU A 289 -12.60 17.76 3.63
C LEU A 289 -11.50 18.43 4.46
N ASP A 290 -11.81 18.98 5.63
CA ASP A 290 -10.84 19.57 6.55
C ASP A 290 -9.80 18.57 7.09
N LYS A 291 -10.07 17.26 7.00
CA LYS A 291 -9.16 16.19 7.43
C LYS A 291 -8.25 15.67 6.33
N LEU A 292 -8.51 16.02 5.07
CA LEU A 292 -7.78 15.46 3.94
C LEU A 292 -6.29 15.82 3.98
N GLU A 293 -5.93 17.05 4.36
CA GLU A 293 -4.54 17.49 4.38
C GLU A 293 -3.68 16.65 5.35
N GLY A 294 -4.18 16.41 6.57
CA GLY A 294 -3.52 15.56 7.57
C GLY A 294 -3.26 14.15 7.04
N PHE A 295 -4.31 13.51 6.53
CA PHE A 295 -4.28 12.17 5.96
C PHE A 295 -3.31 12.03 4.77
N ALA A 296 -3.26 13.04 3.91
CA ALA A 296 -2.49 12.98 2.66
C ALA A 296 -1.05 13.50 2.78
N SER A 297 -0.73 14.35 3.77
CA SER A 297 0.51 15.15 3.74
C SER A 297 1.32 15.13 5.03
N PHE A 298 0.76 14.71 6.17
CA PHE A 298 1.43 14.86 7.47
C PHE A 298 1.59 13.58 8.29
N TYR A 299 0.72 12.60 8.11
CA TYR A 299 0.66 11.44 9.00
C TYR A 299 1.60 10.29 8.63
N GLY A 300 1.89 10.12 7.34
CA GLY A 300 2.79 9.07 6.84
C GLY A 300 4.27 9.40 6.93
#